data_AF-A0A3P3XPV9-F1
#
_entry.id   AF-A0A3P3XPV9-F1
#
_cell.length_a   1.000
_cell.length_b   1.000
_cell.length_c   1.000
_cell.angle_alpha   90.00
_cell.angle_beta   90.00
_cell.angle_gamma   90.00
#
_symmetry.space_group_name_H-M   'P 1'
#
loop_
_entity.id
_entity.type
_entity.pdbx_description
1 polymer ?
#
loop_
_entity_poly.entity_id
_entity_poly.type
_entity_poly.pdbx_seq_one_letter_code
_entity_poly.pdbx_strand_id
1 'polypeptide(L)'
;MNSKHAWQIDRELRLSAVPLDRRTHQSNWYTSETTFPVGDDLIALFWFSSVPGSGAPEIPYLEMVQAMGNKGYDVSAAERLLYEGMEEARKCGILDRARFGSRESDAAAQANFEQPAYPGSRENATARAPNPAVSPELRALTAELLHEIHCAPRDPSHPYWNYVHPAEWEAVRAEMPAAETSVGRRGAVPESSAIESPAAQRPPLPDNPEARIHAGWLGQLAGGAFGTAIEGYHSAQLQKVYGRIDAYITDPETVNDDVVYELAFLDAFERCGRDITSRDIGREWVKQIPFGWSAEWVALHNMAEGILPPESGSWHNPYSDWIGAQMRGMVCGLVAPARPMEAARLAHIDGVVSHAENGVYGEMYAAVLTALAFTEGEPRALLREAARFIPKRSEYAAILEKCIDTAARARSAEAAWDILDKYFERYNWIHAYPNIAAGITALWFGNGDMTESFRILAHAGLDVDCNAGLVGTVLGIMGGVPEKWAQPLHDTLETYLAGKERLGIRELAARTARLAAL
;
A
#
# COMPACT_ATOMS: atom_id res chain seq x y z
N MET A 1 -23.22 -20.87 -18.63
CA MET A 1 -21.78 -21.09 -18.37
C MET A 1 -21.57 -20.68 -16.92
N ASN A 2 -20.84 -21.44 -16.10
CA ASN A 2 -20.50 -20.96 -14.75
C ASN A 2 -19.63 -19.72 -14.92
N SER A 3 -20.17 -18.55 -14.59
CA SER A 3 -19.40 -17.32 -14.42
C SER A 3 -18.38 -17.54 -13.31
N LYS A 4 -17.16 -17.06 -13.52
CA LYS A 4 -16.14 -17.00 -12.45
C LYS A 4 -16.57 -15.94 -11.43
N HIS A 5 -16.05 -16.05 -10.22
CA HIS A 5 -16.17 -14.97 -9.25
C HIS A 5 -15.18 -13.84 -9.56
N ALA A 6 -15.46 -12.62 -9.09
CA ALA A 6 -14.60 -11.45 -9.30
C ALA A 6 -13.14 -11.73 -8.92
N TRP A 7 -12.92 -12.34 -7.73
CA TRP A 7 -11.57 -12.69 -7.27
C TRP A 7 -10.83 -13.66 -8.20
N GLN A 8 -11.55 -14.54 -8.90
CA GLN A 8 -10.93 -15.49 -9.84
C GLN A 8 -10.48 -14.79 -11.12
N ILE A 9 -11.26 -13.81 -11.60
CA ILE A 9 -10.92 -13.01 -12.78
C ILE A 9 -9.67 -12.17 -12.46
N ASP A 10 -9.65 -11.49 -11.32
CA ASP A 10 -8.49 -10.69 -10.89
C ASP A 10 -7.25 -11.57 -10.71
N ARG A 11 -7.37 -12.68 -9.98
CA ARG A 11 -6.22 -13.58 -9.76
C ARG A 11 -5.64 -14.13 -11.07
N GLU A 12 -6.48 -14.48 -12.03
CA GLU A 12 -6.02 -14.91 -13.36
C GLU A 12 -5.34 -13.79 -14.15
N LEU A 13 -5.87 -12.57 -14.10
CA LEU A 13 -5.25 -11.38 -14.69
C LEU A 13 -3.83 -11.19 -14.11
N ARG A 14 -3.69 -11.22 -12.79
CA ARG A 14 -2.40 -11.01 -12.10
C ARG A 14 -1.39 -12.13 -12.34
N LEU A 15 -1.81 -13.40 -12.32
CA LEU A 15 -0.91 -14.54 -12.58
C LEU A 15 -0.42 -14.59 -14.03
N SER A 16 -1.24 -14.08 -14.97
CA SER A 16 -0.91 -14.07 -16.40
C SER A 16 -0.14 -12.83 -16.86
N ALA A 17 -0.22 -11.72 -16.10
CA ALA A 17 0.48 -10.48 -16.41
C ALA A 17 2.01 -10.68 -16.46
N VAL A 18 2.63 -10.22 -17.54
CA VAL A 18 4.09 -10.28 -17.72
C VAL A 18 4.66 -8.86 -17.52
N PRO A 19 5.68 -8.69 -16.65
CA PRO A 19 6.32 -7.40 -16.44
C PRO A 19 6.84 -6.78 -17.72
N LEU A 20 6.58 -5.48 -17.89
CA LEU A 20 7.30 -4.66 -18.86
C LEU A 20 8.75 -4.52 -18.38
N ASP A 21 9.74 -4.83 -19.21
CA ASP A 21 11.14 -4.76 -18.78
C ASP A 21 11.58 -3.30 -18.53
N ARG A 22 11.66 -2.91 -17.25
CA ARG A 22 11.97 -1.54 -16.81
C ARG A 22 13.42 -1.12 -17.03
N ARG A 23 14.31 -2.06 -17.42
CA ARG A 23 15.66 -1.72 -17.90
C ARG A 23 15.63 -1.04 -19.27
N THR A 24 14.52 -1.17 -20.01
CA THR A 24 14.35 -0.61 -21.36
C THR A 24 13.13 0.30 -21.49
N HIS A 25 12.26 0.36 -20.48
CA HIS A 25 11.04 1.18 -20.48
C HIS A 25 10.93 1.99 -19.19
N GLN A 26 10.84 3.31 -19.31
CA GLN A 26 10.68 4.21 -18.17
C GLN A 26 9.29 4.08 -17.53
N SER A 27 9.25 4.25 -16.22
CA SER A 27 8.04 4.47 -15.42
C SER A 27 7.34 5.78 -15.78
N ASN A 28 6.06 5.89 -15.44
CA ASN A 28 5.23 7.05 -15.79
C ASN A 28 4.46 7.54 -14.56
N TRP A 29 5.18 8.00 -13.55
CA TRP A 29 4.57 8.65 -12.40
C TRP A 29 4.06 10.06 -12.71
N TYR A 30 3.19 10.54 -11.83
CA TYR A 30 2.57 11.85 -11.96
C TYR A 30 3.54 13.00 -11.67
N THR A 31 3.19 14.16 -12.21
CA THR A 31 3.81 15.44 -11.91
C THR A 31 2.79 16.35 -11.23
N SER A 32 3.23 17.43 -10.58
CA SER A 32 2.33 18.46 -10.03
C SER A 32 1.45 19.15 -11.09
N GLU A 33 1.78 18.94 -12.36
CA GLU A 33 1.11 19.43 -13.56
C GLU A 33 0.07 18.43 -14.11
N THR A 34 0.02 17.20 -13.59
CA THR A 34 -0.86 16.15 -14.09
C THR A 34 -2.34 16.52 -13.90
N THR A 35 -3.10 16.43 -15.00
CA THR A 35 -4.56 16.55 -14.96
C THR A 35 -5.18 15.16 -14.84
N PHE A 36 -5.94 14.94 -13.77
CA PHE A 36 -6.61 13.66 -13.52
C PHE A 36 -7.94 13.57 -14.28
N PRO A 37 -8.32 12.36 -14.75
CA PRO A 37 -9.51 12.18 -15.56
C PRO A 37 -10.80 12.43 -14.77
N VAL A 38 -11.83 12.90 -15.47
CA VAL A 38 -13.17 13.17 -14.93
C VAL A 38 -14.25 12.67 -15.89
N GLY A 39 -15.48 12.49 -15.41
CA GLY A 39 -16.60 12.07 -16.25
C GLY A 39 -16.34 10.74 -16.94
N ASP A 40 -16.55 10.70 -18.27
CA ASP A 40 -16.36 9.48 -19.07
C ASP A 40 -14.91 8.96 -19.06
N ASP A 41 -13.91 9.85 -19.00
CA ASP A 41 -12.51 9.43 -18.96
C ASP A 41 -12.18 8.69 -17.65
N LEU A 42 -12.82 9.10 -16.55
CA LEU A 42 -12.70 8.42 -15.26
C LEU A 42 -13.39 7.05 -15.29
N ILE A 43 -14.58 6.95 -15.90
CA ILE A 43 -15.26 5.67 -16.10
C ILE A 43 -14.37 4.73 -16.90
N ALA A 44 -13.74 5.21 -17.98
CA ALA A 44 -12.82 4.42 -18.78
C ALA A 44 -11.60 3.95 -17.98
N LEU A 45 -10.99 4.84 -17.17
CA LEU A 45 -9.87 4.51 -16.28
C LEU A 45 -10.22 3.38 -15.30
N PHE A 46 -11.43 3.40 -14.73
CA PHE A 46 -11.85 2.39 -13.74
C PHE A 46 -12.25 1.04 -14.38
N TRP A 47 -12.55 1.04 -15.68
CA TRP A 47 -12.73 -0.19 -16.46
C TRP A 47 -11.42 -0.80 -16.96
N PHE A 48 -10.34 -0.01 -17.05
CA PHE A 48 -8.99 -0.52 -17.27
C PHE A 48 -7.94 0.54 -16.92
N SER A 49 -7.02 0.18 -16.04
CA SER A 49 -5.86 0.99 -15.68
C SER A 49 -4.57 0.17 -15.81
N SER A 50 -3.45 0.85 -15.68
CA SER A 50 -2.15 0.22 -15.46
C SER A 50 -1.45 0.94 -14.32
N VAL A 51 -0.83 0.16 -13.43
CA VAL A 51 -0.09 0.67 -12.29
C VAL A 51 1.01 1.64 -12.79
N PRO A 52 1.11 2.89 -12.29
CA PRO A 52 2.01 3.91 -12.83
C PRO A 52 3.50 3.50 -12.85
N GLY A 53 3.97 2.88 -11.76
CA GLY A 53 5.35 2.44 -11.61
C GLY A 53 5.68 1.22 -12.46
N SER A 54 4.91 0.14 -12.31
CA SER A 54 5.24 -1.17 -12.90
C SER A 54 4.56 -1.47 -14.22
N GLY A 55 3.41 -0.86 -14.51
CA GLY A 55 2.59 -1.13 -15.69
C GLY A 55 1.72 -2.39 -15.55
N ALA A 56 1.57 -2.94 -14.33
CA ALA A 56 0.70 -4.07 -14.09
C ALA A 56 -0.77 -3.72 -14.42
N PRO A 57 -1.52 -4.61 -15.08
CA PRO A 57 -2.87 -4.31 -15.55
C PRO A 57 -3.90 -4.39 -14.42
N GLU A 58 -4.85 -3.47 -14.40
CA GLU A 58 -5.85 -3.35 -13.34
C GLU A 58 -7.25 -3.11 -13.89
N ILE A 59 -8.26 -3.54 -13.15
CA ILE A 59 -9.67 -3.23 -13.44
C ILE A 59 -10.32 -2.78 -12.13
N PRO A 60 -10.22 -1.49 -11.76
CA PRO A 60 -10.73 -0.99 -10.49
C PRO A 60 -12.17 -1.41 -10.16
N TYR A 61 -13.09 -1.38 -11.13
CA TYR A 61 -14.48 -1.83 -10.89
C TYR A 61 -14.60 -3.33 -10.58
N LEU A 62 -13.79 -4.19 -11.18
CA LEU A 62 -13.70 -5.62 -10.82
C LEU A 62 -13.23 -5.77 -9.37
N GLU A 63 -12.25 -4.97 -8.99
CA GLU A 63 -11.59 -5.04 -7.70
C GLU A 63 -12.51 -4.50 -6.58
N MET A 64 -13.41 -3.55 -6.86
CA MET A 64 -14.49 -3.16 -5.93
C MET A 64 -15.39 -4.34 -5.58
N VAL A 65 -15.81 -5.11 -6.60
CA VAL A 65 -16.66 -6.30 -6.41
C VAL A 65 -15.93 -7.34 -5.57
N GLN A 66 -14.66 -7.60 -5.87
CA GLN A 66 -13.82 -8.50 -5.08
C GLN A 66 -13.69 -8.03 -3.62
N ALA A 67 -13.42 -6.75 -3.39
CA ALA A 67 -13.21 -6.18 -2.06
C ALA A 67 -14.48 -6.30 -1.19
N MET A 68 -15.66 -6.00 -1.74
CA MET A 68 -16.92 -6.22 -1.02
C MET A 68 -17.16 -7.70 -0.71
N GLY A 69 -16.81 -8.60 -1.63
CA GLY A 69 -16.85 -10.04 -1.38
C GLY A 69 -15.91 -10.47 -0.24
N ASN A 70 -14.69 -9.91 -0.17
CA ASN A 70 -13.75 -10.16 0.92
C ASN A 70 -14.29 -9.68 2.28
N LYS A 71 -15.07 -8.60 2.29
CA LYS A 71 -15.79 -8.07 3.47
C LYS A 71 -17.08 -8.85 3.82
N GLY A 72 -17.31 -9.99 3.18
CA GLY A 72 -18.44 -10.88 3.47
C GLY A 72 -19.80 -10.38 3.00
N TYR A 73 -19.85 -9.59 1.93
CA TYR A 73 -21.09 -9.21 1.27
C TYR A 73 -21.40 -10.15 0.09
N ASP A 74 -22.69 -10.40 -0.16
CA ASP A 74 -23.15 -11.14 -1.34
C ASP A 74 -23.08 -10.25 -2.57
N VAL A 75 -22.01 -10.43 -3.34
CA VAL A 75 -21.73 -9.67 -4.55
C VAL A 75 -22.26 -10.35 -5.82
N SER A 76 -23.10 -11.38 -5.70
CA SER A 76 -23.57 -12.16 -6.86
C SER A 76 -24.31 -11.32 -7.91
N ALA A 77 -24.98 -10.24 -7.49
CA ALA A 77 -25.63 -9.30 -8.41
C ALA A 77 -24.62 -8.40 -9.14
N ALA A 78 -23.69 -7.82 -8.39
CA ALA A 78 -22.59 -7.04 -8.94
C ALA A 78 -21.73 -7.88 -9.90
N GLU A 79 -21.45 -9.16 -9.58
CA GLU A 79 -20.71 -10.06 -10.47
C GLU A 79 -21.39 -10.25 -11.83
N ARG A 80 -22.73 -10.30 -11.89
CA ARG A 80 -23.45 -10.40 -13.18
C ARG A 80 -23.26 -9.14 -14.04
N LEU A 81 -23.48 -7.97 -13.45
CA LEU A 81 -23.32 -6.68 -14.13
C LEU A 81 -21.87 -6.42 -14.54
N LEU A 82 -20.91 -6.88 -13.72
CA LEU A 82 -19.49 -6.80 -14.03
C LEU A 82 -19.16 -7.54 -15.34
N TYR A 83 -19.75 -8.72 -15.59
CA TYR A 83 -19.55 -9.42 -16.87
C TYR A 83 -20.08 -8.63 -18.06
N GLU A 84 -21.27 -8.05 -17.93
CA GLU A 84 -21.90 -7.23 -18.98
C GLU A 84 -21.08 -5.98 -19.24
N GLY A 85 -20.65 -5.28 -18.18
CA GLY A 85 -19.79 -4.10 -18.26
C GLY A 85 -18.43 -4.41 -18.87
N MET A 86 -17.79 -5.54 -18.52
CA MET A 86 -16.54 -5.97 -19.18
C MET A 86 -16.74 -6.33 -20.65
N GLU A 87 -17.89 -6.88 -21.05
CA GLU A 87 -18.17 -7.12 -22.47
C GLU A 87 -18.32 -5.80 -23.23
N GLU A 88 -19.05 -4.85 -22.66
CA GLU A 88 -19.28 -3.53 -23.26
C GLU A 88 -18.00 -2.68 -23.29
N ALA A 89 -17.18 -2.73 -22.24
CA ALA A 89 -15.86 -2.10 -22.20
C ALA A 89 -14.91 -2.68 -23.28
N ARG A 90 -15.01 -3.98 -23.60
CA ARG A 90 -14.30 -4.55 -24.76
C ARG A 90 -14.83 -3.99 -26.08
N LYS A 91 -16.14 -3.88 -26.27
CA LYS A 91 -16.74 -3.27 -27.48
C LYS A 91 -16.32 -1.80 -27.67
N CYS A 92 -16.11 -1.08 -26.57
CA CYS A 92 -15.57 0.29 -26.58
C CYS A 92 -14.05 0.34 -26.83
N GLY A 93 -13.36 -0.80 -26.90
CA GLY A 93 -11.91 -0.88 -27.04
C GLY A 93 -11.13 -0.47 -25.79
N ILE A 94 -11.78 -0.40 -24.62
CA ILE A 94 -11.13 -0.06 -23.34
C ILE A 94 -10.30 -1.24 -22.86
N LEU A 95 -10.91 -2.42 -22.76
CA LEU A 95 -10.25 -3.64 -22.28
C LEU A 95 -9.33 -4.32 -23.31
N ASP A 96 -9.51 -4.05 -24.61
CA ASP A 96 -8.61 -4.59 -25.64
C ASP A 96 -7.21 -3.96 -25.60
N ARG A 97 -7.06 -2.83 -24.90
CA ARG A 97 -5.75 -2.24 -24.55
C ARG A 97 -4.95 -3.12 -23.59
N ALA A 98 -5.58 -4.11 -22.94
CA ALA A 98 -4.90 -5.09 -22.09
C ALA A 98 -4.03 -6.09 -22.88
N ARG A 99 -4.04 -6.11 -24.22
CA ARG A 99 -3.16 -6.95 -25.05
C ARG A 99 -1.72 -6.42 -25.10
N PHE A 100 -1.11 -6.21 -23.94
CA PHE A 100 0.35 -6.11 -23.84
C PHE A 100 0.90 -7.53 -23.65
N GLY A 101 1.56 -8.07 -24.68
CA GLY A 101 2.29 -9.34 -24.59
C GLY A 101 2.07 -10.41 -25.67
N SER A 102 1.28 -10.18 -26.73
CA SER A 102 1.24 -11.09 -27.89
C SER A 102 2.20 -10.66 -29.01
N ARG A 103 3.02 -11.61 -29.46
CA ARG A 103 4.17 -11.53 -30.39
C ARG A 103 3.99 -10.90 -31.79
N GLU A 104 2.93 -10.16 -32.08
CA GLU A 104 2.72 -9.58 -33.42
C GLU A 104 2.12 -8.17 -33.34
N SER A 105 2.97 -7.16 -33.10
CA SER A 105 2.83 -5.80 -33.68
C SER A 105 3.99 -4.91 -33.21
N ASP A 106 5.19 -5.28 -33.66
CA ASP A 106 6.34 -4.38 -33.65
C ASP A 106 5.98 -3.07 -34.36
N ALA A 107 6.28 -1.96 -33.69
CA ALA A 107 6.17 -0.55 -34.12
C ALA A 107 4.82 0.20 -33.99
N ALA A 108 3.68 -0.45 -33.73
CA ALA A 108 2.38 0.25 -33.57
C ALA A 108 1.72 0.10 -32.19
N ALA A 109 2.18 -0.86 -31.37
CA ALA A 109 1.72 -1.07 -30.00
C ALA A 109 2.49 -0.24 -28.95
N GLN A 110 3.27 0.76 -29.39
CA GLN A 110 3.69 1.90 -28.57
C GLN A 110 2.49 2.84 -28.36
N ALA A 111 1.39 2.31 -27.82
CA ALA A 111 0.30 3.14 -27.34
C ALA A 111 0.76 3.79 -26.04
N ASN A 112 1.59 4.82 -26.22
CA ASN A 112 1.66 6.00 -25.40
C ASN A 112 0.37 6.15 -24.56
N PHE A 113 0.45 5.90 -23.26
CA PHE A 113 -0.12 6.85 -22.33
C PHE A 113 0.76 8.11 -22.38
N GLU A 114 0.81 8.76 -23.55
CA GLU A 114 1.08 10.18 -23.57
C GLU A 114 -0.15 10.80 -22.93
N GLN A 115 0.10 11.48 -21.81
CA GLN A 115 -0.86 12.41 -21.25
C GLN A 115 -1.50 13.26 -22.38
N PRO A 116 -2.78 13.65 -22.28
CA PRO A 116 -3.35 14.63 -23.20
C PRO A 116 -2.39 15.84 -23.28
N ALA A 117 -2.00 16.21 -24.50
CA ALA A 117 -0.96 17.21 -24.70
C ALA A 117 -1.41 18.56 -24.13
N TYR A 118 -0.46 19.22 -23.47
CA TYR A 118 -0.54 20.61 -23.06
C TYR A 118 -0.81 21.55 -24.25
N PRO A 119 -1.74 22.52 -24.14
CA PRO A 119 -1.82 23.64 -25.06
C PRO A 119 -0.71 24.65 -24.72
N GLY A 120 0.50 24.45 -25.24
CA GLY A 120 1.64 25.33 -24.94
C GLY A 120 2.79 25.34 -25.95
N SER A 121 2.90 24.34 -26.84
CA SER A 121 3.86 24.37 -27.95
C SER A 121 3.12 24.55 -29.28
N ARG A 122 3.34 25.69 -29.93
CA ARG A 122 2.96 25.88 -31.33
C ARG A 122 3.85 24.98 -32.19
N GLU A 123 3.24 24.43 -33.25
CA GLU A 123 3.84 23.65 -34.35
C GLU A 123 3.89 22.12 -34.19
N ASN A 124 2.73 21.47 -34.26
CA ASN A 124 2.33 20.61 -35.40
C ASN A 124 1.01 19.91 -35.09
N ALA A 125 -0.08 20.49 -35.60
CA ALA A 125 -1.38 19.85 -35.63
C ALA A 125 -1.39 18.77 -36.72
N THR A 126 -0.91 17.58 -36.39
CA THR A 126 -1.24 16.35 -37.12
C THR A 126 -2.18 15.53 -36.25
N ALA A 127 -3.40 15.33 -36.76
CA ALA A 127 -4.56 14.71 -36.12
C ALA A 127 -4.22 13.55 -35.14
N ARG A 128 -4.48 13.77 -33.85
CA ARG A 128 -4.48 12.72 -32.81
C ARG A 128 -5.75 11.88 -32.92
N ALA A 129 -5.61 10.56 -32.82
CA ALA A 129 -6.72 9.60 -32.90
C ALA A 129 -7.68 9.73 -31.69
N PRO A 130 -9.01 9.60 -31.85
CA PRO A 130 -9.95 9.62 -30.74
C PRO A 130 -9.87 8.29 -29.96
N ASN A 131 -9.57 8.36 -28.66
CA ASN A 131 -9.54 7.22 -27.73
C ASN A 131 -10.67 7.36 -26.69
N PRO A 132 -11.14 6.24 -26.11
CA PRO A 132 -12.44 5.65 -26.39
C PRO A 132 -13.65 6.48 -25.86
N ALA A 133 -14.69 6.61 -26.68
CA ALA A 133 -15.98 7.07 -26.17
C ALA A 133 -16.58 5.97 -25.27
N VAL A 134 -16.81 6.26 -23.99
CA VAL A 134 -17.63 5.40 -23.13
C VAL A 134 -19.04 5.35 -23.73
N SER A 135 -19.52 4.15 -24.07
CA SER A 135 -20.86 4.01 -24.66
C SER A 135 -21.94 4.39 -23.64
N PRO A 136 -23.11 4.89 -24.07
CA PRO A 136 -24.24 5.12 -23.16
C PRO A 136 -24.61 3.89 -22.34
N GLU A 137 -24.48 2.71 -22.94
CA GLU A 137 -24.72 1.42 -22.28
C GLU A 137 -23.70 1.16 -21.18
N LEU A 138 -22.40 1.36 -21.45
CA LEU A 138 -21.36 1.19 -20.44
C LEU A 138 -21.57 2.12 -19.24
N ARG A 139 -21.99 3.37 -19.48
CA ARG A 139 -22.33 4.31 -18.39
C ARG A 139 -23.48 3.78 -17.53
N ALA A 140 -24.55 3.29 -18.16
CA ALA A 140 -25.71 2.76 -17.46
C ALA A 140 -25.34 1.52 -16.63
N LEU A 141 -24.62 0.57 -17.24
CA LEU A 141 -24.12 -0.63 -16.56
C LEU A 141 -23.17 -0.29 -15.40
N THR A 142 -22.30 0.70 -15.54
CA THR A 142 -21.45 1.17 -14.44
C THR A 142 -22.27 1.72 -13.28
N ALA A 143 -23.31 2.51 -13.54
CA ALA A 143 -24.16 3.05 -12.49
C ALA A 143 -24.92 1.93 -11.74
N GLU A 144 -25.44 0.94 -12.46
CA GLU A 144 -26.09 -0.22 -11.86
C GLU A 144 -25.10 -1.11 -11.08
N LEU A 145 -23.89 -1.33 -11.61
CA LEU A 145 -22.83 -2.07 -10.94
C LEU A 145 -22.48 -1.42 -9.59
N LEU A 146 -22.25 -0.10 -9.58
CA LEU A 146 -21.95 0.64 -8.35
C LEU A 146 -23.12 0.58 -7.36
N HIS A 147 -24.37 0.62 -7.84
CA HIS A 147 -25.54 0.43 -6.99
C HIS A 147 -25.51 -0.95 -6.30
N GLU A 148 -25.30 -2.03 -7.05
CA GLU A 148 -25.24 -3.39 -6.51
C GLU A 148 -24.05 -3.59 -5.56
N ILE A 149 -22.91 -2.94 -5.81
CA ILE A 149 -21.76 -2.94 -4.88
C ILE A 149 -22.15 -2.27 -3.55
N HIS A 150 -22.72 -1.05 -3.60
CA HIS A 150 -23.04 -0.28 -2.39
C HIS A 150 -24.22 -0.85 -1.61
N CYS A 151 -25.15 -1.53 -2.29
CA CYS A 151 -26.35 -2.11 -1.68
C CYS A 151 -26.25 -3.62 -1.43
N ALA A 152 -25.08 -4.22 -1.68
CA ALA A 152 -24.85 -5.65 -1.47
C ALA A 152 -25.26 -6.05 -0.04
N PRO A 153 -26.11 -7.08 0.13
CA PRO A 153 -26.49 -7.53 1.46
C PRO A 153 -25.33 -8.30 2.10
N ARG A 154 -25.26 -8.28 3.45
CA ARG A 154 -24.30 -9.12 4.17
C ARG A 154 -24.61 -10.59 3.92
N ASP A 155 -23.58 -11.39 3.65
CA ASP A 155 -23.66 -12.85 3.70
C ASP A 155 -23.35 -13.31 5.14
N PRO A 156 -24.36 -13.69 5.95
CA PRO A 156 -24.14 -14.06 7.34
C PRO A 156 -23.34 -15.37 7.51
N SER A 157 -23.13 -16.14 6.44
CA SER A 157 -22.31 -17.35 6.47
C SER A 157 -20.82 -17.06 6.28
N HIS A 158 -20.45 -15.85 5.86
CA HIS A 158 -19.08 -15.50 5.57
C HIS A 158 -18.24 -15.37 6.87
N PRO A 159 -17.01 -15.93 6.94
CA PRO A 159 -16.18 -15.91 8.14
C PRO A 159 -15.83 -14.52 8.68
N TYR A 160 -15.83 -13.49 7.83
CA TYR A 160 -15.60 -12.08 8.20
C TYR A 160 -16.48 -11.63 9.37
N TRP A 161 -17.73 -12.13 9.44
CA TRP A 161 -18.70 -11.76 10.47
C TRP A 161 -18.53 -12.52 11.78
N ASN A 162 -17.59 -13.46 11.87
CA ASN A 162 -17.23 -14.13 13.13
C ASN A 162 -16.27 -13.29 13.99
N TYR A 163 -15.68 -12.24 13.42
CA TYR A 163 -14.75 -11.34 14.10
C TYR A 163 -15.45 -10.08 14.61
N VAL A 164 -14.77 -9.36 15.51
CA VAL A 164 -15.23 -8.08 16.04
C VAL A 164 -14.43 -6.96 15.40
N HIS A 165 -15.12 -5.93 14.91
CA HIS A 165 -14.53 -4.78 14.23
C HIS A 165 -14.77 -3.50 15.04
N PRO A 166 -14.09 -3.29 16.19
CA PRO A 166 -14.22 -2.04 16.93
C PRO A 166 -13.69 -0.87 16.08
N ALA A 167 -14.53 0.13 15.80
CA ALA A 167 -14.13 1.28 14.99
C ALA A 167 -13.59 2.44 15.84
N GLU A 168 -14.26 2.75 16.95
CA GLU A 168 -13.90 3.88 17.83
C GLU A 168 -12.60 3.61 18.59
N TRP A 169 -11.71 4.61 18.68
CA TRP A 169 -10.39 4.47 19.31
C TRP A 169 -10.46 3.83 20.71
N GLU A 170 -11.40 4.26 21.55
CA GLU A 170 -11.54 3.73 22.90
C GLU A 170 -11.95 2.26 22.92
N ALA A 171 -12.80 1.83 21.99
CA ALA A 171 -13.18 0.43 21.83
C ALA A 171 -12.02 -0.41 21.26
N VAL A 172 -11.30 0.13 20.27
CA VAL A 172 -10.09 -0.48 19.70
C VAL A 172 -9.05 -0.71 20.80
N ARG A 173 -8.72 0.34 21.56
CA ARG A 173 -7.75 0.30 22.65
C ARG A 173 -8.12 -0.69 23.75
N ALA A 174 -9.40 -0.77 24.12
CA ALA A 174 -9.88 -1.70 25.13
C ALA A 174 -9.68 -3.18 24.75
N GLU A 175 -9.59 -3.49 23.46
CA GLU A 175 -9.37 -4.85 22.94
C GLU A 175 -7.89 -5.18 22.71
N MET A 176 -6.97 -4.22 22.90
CA MET A 176 -5.52 -4.45 22.70
C MET A 176 -4.91 -5.20 23.89
N PRO A 177 -4.22 -6.34 23.67
CA PRO A 177 -3.46 -7.01 24.72
C PRO A 177 -2.42 -6.12 25.43
N ALA A 178 -1.83 -5.15 24.73
CA ALA A 178 -0.84 -4.22 25.28
C ALA A 178 -1.43 -3.22 26.29
N ALA A 179 -2.74 -2.92 26.22
CA ALA A 179 -3.40 -2.00 27.14
C ALA A 179 -3.48 -2.56 28.57
N GLU A 180 -3.65 -3.89 28.71
CA GLU A 180 -3.71 -4.60 30.00
C GLU A 180 -2.38 -4.54 30.76
N THR A 181 -1.24 -4.50 30.05
CA THR A 181 0.11 -4.50 30.63
C THR A 181 0.59 -3.16 31.20
N SER A 182 -0.16 -2.07 31.01
CA SER A 182 0.18 -0.75 31.57
C SER A 182 -0.04 -0.66 33.09
N VAL A 183 -0.76 -1.62 33.69
CA VAL A 183 -0.95 -1.75 35.15
C VAL A 183 0.01 -2.81 35.70
N GLY A 184 1.30 -2.48 35.70
CA GLY A 184 2.30 -3.16 36.52
C GLY A 184 3.01 -4.36 35.88
N ARG A 185 4.09 -4.09 35.12
CA ARG A 185 5.31 -4.93 35.11
C ARG A 185 6.45 -4.17 34.43
N ARG A 186 7.44 -3.72 35.22
CA ARG A 186 8.84 -3.73 34.78
C ARG A 186 9.32 -5.16 35.00
N GLY A 187 9.36 -5.98 33.95
CA GLY A 187 9.69 -7.40 34.05
C GLY A 187 10.56 -7.81 32.87
N ALA A 188 11.71 -8.39 33.20
CA ALA A 188 12.81 -8.78 32.33
C ALA A 188 12.41 -9.45 31.00
N VAL A 189 13.15 -9.07 29.95
CA VAL A 189 13.21 -9.75 28.65
C VAL A 189 13.76 -11.18 28.87
N PRO A 190 13.13 -12.23 28.31
CA PRO A 190 13.73 -13.57 28.31
C PRO A 190 15.00 -13.57 27.45
N GLU A 191 16.09 -14.15 27.96
CA GLU A 191 17.32 -14.33 27.19
C GLU A 191 17.03 -15.11 25.90
N SER A 192 17.19 -14.43 24.76
CA SER A 192 17.21 -15.02 23.43
C SER A 192 18.48 -15.87 23.28
N SER A 193 18.32 -17.14 22.91
CA SER A 193 19.44 -17.98 22.49
C SER A 193 20.06 -17.38 21.23
N ALA A 194 21.24 -16.80 21.37
CA ALA A 194 22.00 -16.20 20.28
C ALA A 194 22.27 -17.25 19.18
N ILE A 195 21.55 -17.14 18.07
CA ILE A 195 22.00 -17.64 16.78
C ILE A 195 22.81 -16.49 16.18
N GLU A 196 24.12 -16.69 16.02
CA GLU A 196 25.00 -15.70 15.38
C GLU A 196 24.47 -15.37 13.97
N SER A 197 23.89 -14.18 13.83
CA SER A 197 23.43 -13.65 12.56
C SER A 197 24.59 -12.99 11.82
N PRO A 198 24.73 -13.17 10.49
CA PRO A 198 25.70 -12.44 9.67
C PRO A 198 25.54 -10.90 9.70
N ALA A 199 24.46 -10.37 10.28
CA ALA A 199 24.24 -8.93 10.49
C ALA A 199 25.26 -8.25 11.43
N ALA A 200 26.14 -9.02 12.07
CA ALA A 200 27.13 -8.58 13.07
C ALA A 200 28.26 -7.65 12.55
N GLN A 201 28.17 -7.06 11.35
CA GLN A 201 29.24 -6.24 10.77
C GLN A 201 28.90 -4.75 10.58
N ARG A 202 27.68 -4.29 10.87
CA ARG A 202 27.39 -2.85 10.82
C ARG A 202 27.61 -2.19 12.17
N PRO A 203 28.29 -1.02 12.22
CA PRO A 203 28.39 -0.27 13.46
C PRO A 203 26.97 0.07 13.94
N PRO A 204 26.67 -0.07 15.25
CA PRO A 204 25.39 0.33 15.79
C PRO A 204 25.13 1.80 15.46
N LEU A 205 23.90 2.14 15.06
CA LEU A 205 23.52 3.53 14.84
C LEU A 205 23.79 4.32 16.14
N PRO A 206 24.22 5.60 16.03
CA PRO A 206 24.32 6.45 17.20
C PRO A 206 22.99 6.47 17.96
N ASP A 207 23.04 6.63 19.29
CA ASP A 207 21.86 6.85 20.14
C ASP A 207 21.27 8.26 19.93
N ASN A 208 21.11 8.64 18.67
CA ASN A 208 20.58 9.89 18.18
C ASN A 208 19.24 9.61 17.48
N PRO A 209 18.10 9.99 18.09
CA PRO A 209 16.78 9.81 17.50
C PRO A 209 16.67 10.39 16.08
N GLU A 210 17.28 11.54 15.79
CA GLU A 210 17.23 12.15 14.45
C GLU A 210 17.95 11.30 13.40
N ALA A 211 19.11 10.73 13.74
CA ALA A 211 19.86 9.86 12.82
C ALA A 211 19.09 8.58 12.50
N ARG A 212 18.36 8.04 13.49
CA ARG A 212 17.52 6.84 13.32
C ARG A 212 16.23 7.13 12.56
N ILE A 213 15.61 8.29 12.79
CA ILE A 213 14.49 8.79 11.99
C ILE A 213 14.92 9.00 10.53
N HIS A 214 16.10 9.59 10.30
CA HIS A 214 16.67 9.72 8.96
C HIS A 214 16.92 8.36 8.31
N ALA A 215 17.45 7.39 9.04
CA ALA A 215 17.63 6.03 8.53
C ALA A 215 16.28 5.34 8.22
N GLY A 216 15.23 5.63 9.00
CA GLY A 216 13.85 5.21 8.72
C GLY A 216 13.35 5.74 7.39
N TRP A 217 13.33 7.07 7.22
CA TRP A 217 12.94 7.71 5.96
C TRP A 217 13.75 7.22 4.75
N LEU A 218 15.07 7.14 4.91
CA LEU A 218 15.95 6.69 3.83
C LEU A 218 15.70 5.22 3.47
N GLY A 219 15.38 4.37 4.46
CA GLY A 219 15.02 2.98 4.26
C GLY A 219 13.67 2.82 3.57
N GLN A 220 12.68 3.65 3.95
CA GLN A 220 11.37 3.72 3.31
C GLN A 220 11.49 4.04 1.83
N LEU A 221 12.17 5.14 1.50
CA LEU A 221 12.33 5.62 0.13
C LEU A 221 13.15 4.65 -0.71
N ALA A 222 14.16 4.00 -0.13
CA ALA A 222 14.90 2.94 -0.81
C ALA A 222 14.02 1.71 -1.11
N GLY A 223 13.11 1.38 -0.20
CA GLY A 223 12.12 0.31 -0.39
C GLY A 223 11.12 0.64 -1.48
N GLY A 224 10.51 1.83 -1.42
CA GLY A 224 9.57 2.30 -2.45
C GLY A 224 10.21 2.31 -3.85
N ALA A 225 11.38 2.92 -3.97
CA ALA A 225 12.13 2.96 -5.23
C ALA A 225 12.55 1.56 -5.73
N PHE A 226 12.77 0.61 -4.83
CA PHE A 226 13.06 -0.78 -5.19
C PHE A 226 11.84 -1.51 -5.75
N GLY A 227 10.67 -1.30 -5.15
CA GLY A 227 9.45 -2.03 -5.48
C GLY A 227 8.67 -1.49 -6.67
N THR A 228 8.77 -0.20 -6.99
CA THR A 228 7.92 0.45 -8.00
C THR A 228 8.00 -0.20 -9.39
N ALA A 229 9.17 -0.75 -9.75
CA ALA A 229 9.35 -1.41 -11.05
C ALA A 229 8.68 -2.80 -11.13
N ILE A 230 8.29 -3.38 -9.99
CA ILE A 230 7.92 -4.79 -9.85
C ILE A 230 6.58 -5.02 -9.12
N GLU A 231 5.96 -3.96 -8.60
CA GLU A 231 4.63 -4.00 -7.98
C GLU A 231 3.54 -4.52 -8.95
N GLY A 232 2.48 -5.11 -8.42
CA GLY A 232 1.35 -5.63 -9.18
C GLY A 232 1.60 -6.95 -9.93
N TYR A 233 2.81 -7.51 -9.86
CA TYR A 233 3.17 -8.79 -10.48
C TYR A 233 3.43 -9.91 -9.46
N HIS A 234 3.15 -11.15 -9.87
CA HIS A 234 3.50 -12.35 -9.09
C HIS A 234 4.91 -12.87 -9.41
N SER A 235 5.48 -13.57 -8.42
CA SER A 235 6.85 -14.12 -8.37
C SER A 235 7.32 -14.79 -9.66
N ALA A 236 6.49 -15.67 -10.23
CA ALA A 236 6.87 -16.47 -11.38
C ALA A 236 7.11 -15.63 -12.64
N GLN A 237 6.44 -14.47 -12.76
CA GLN A 237 6.59 -13.59 -13.92
C GLN A 237 7.77 -12.64 -13.72
N LEU A 238 7.95 -12.11 -12.50
CA LEU A 238 9.13 -11.34 -12.11
C LEU A 238 10.43 -12.12 -12.34
N GLN A 239 10.47 -13.39 -11.92
CA GLN A 239 11.65 -14.24 -12.10
C GLN A 239 11.96 -14.53 -13.57
N LYS A 240 10.96 -14.63 -14.45
CA LYS A 240 11.18 -14.84 -15.88
C LYS A 240 11.85 -13.62 -16.54
N VAL A 241 11.49 -12.41 -16.11
CA VAL A 241 11.96 -11.16 -16.74
C VAL A 241 13.28 -10.68 -16.13
N TYR A 242 13.37 -10.67 -14.80
CA TYR A 242 14.50 -10.09 -14.06
C TYR A 242 15.40 -11.11 -13.37
N GLY A 243 14.95 -12.36 -13.20
CA GLY A 243 15.70 -13.38 -12.47
C GLY A 243 15.70 -13.13 -10.96
N ARG A 244 16.89 -13.12 -10.35
CA ARG A 244 17.05 -12.78 -8.92
C ARG A 244 17.12 -11.26 -8.78
N ILE A 245 16.28 -10.71 -7.92
CA ILE A 245 16.14 -9.27 -7.71
C ILE A 245 16.63 -8.92 -6.31
N ASP A 246 17.84 -8.35 -6.21
CA ASP A 246 18.46 -7.90 -4.95
C ASP A 246 19.21 -6.56 -5.10
N ALA A 247 18.86 -5.81 -6.15
CA ALA A 247 19.30 -4.47 -6.48
C ALA A 247 18.15 -3.72 -7.18
N TYR A 248 18.28 -2.41 -7.36
CA TYR A 248 17.35 -1.65 -8.20
C TYR A 248 17.35 -2.19 -9.63
N ILE A 249 16.16 -2.31 -10.23
CA ILE A 249 16.00 -2.78 -11.62
C ILE A 249 16.44 -1.71 -12.63
N THR A 250 16.22 -0.44 -12.28
CA THR A 250 16.56 0.76 -13.05
C THR A 250 17.10 1.83 -12.10
N ASP A 251 17.53 2.97 -12.62
CA ASP A 251 17.87 4.13 -11.78
C ASP A 251 16.66 4.48 -10.89
N PRO A 252 16.83 4.53 -9.55
CA PRO A 252 15.70 4.67 -8.64
C PRO A 252 15.11 6.08 -8.70
N GLU A 253 13.79 6.15 -8.71
CA GLU A 253 13.03 7.37 -8.47
C GLU A 253 12.30 7.26 -7.13
N THR A 254 11.93 8.40 -6.55
CA THR A 254 11.20 8.45 -5.27
C THR A 254 9.75 8.90 -5.43
N VAL A 255 9.30 9.15 -6.66
CA VAL A 255 7.92 9.53 -6.92
C VAL A 255 7.04 8.29 -6.75
N ASN A 256 6.26 8.27 -5.69
CA ASN A 256 5.15 7.35 -5.47
C ASN A 256 4.07 8.03 -4.61
N ASP A 257 2.96 7.36 -4.35
CA ASP A 257 1.89 7.88 -3.50
C ASP A 257 2.04 7.56 -2.01
N ASP A 258 2.88 6.61 -1.60
CA ASP A 258 3.12 6.27 -0.18
C ASP A 258 3.37 7.52 0.70
N VAL A 259 4.27 8.39 0.24
CA VAL A 259 4.81 9.49 1.04
C VAL A 259 3.95 10.75 0.99
N VAL A 260 3.04 10.89 0.01
CA VAL A 260 2.28 12.14 -0.15
C VAL A 260 1.31 12.37 1.02
N TYR A 261 0.71 11.30 1.53
CA TYR A 261 -0.18 11.33 2.69
C TYR A 261 0.60 11.61 3.97
N GLU A 262 1.80 11.05 4.10
CA GLU A 262 2.69 11.29 5.23
C GLU A 262 3.14 12.75 5.32
N LEU A 263 3.44 13.39 4.18
CA LEU A 263 3.76 14.82 4.14
C LEU A 263 2.58 15.69 4.57
N ALA A 264 1.36 15.36 4.14
CA ALA A 264 0.15 16.04 4.59
C ALA A 264 -0.09 15.82 6.10
N PHE A 265 0.15 14.61 6.61
CA PHE A 265 0.10 14.32 8.05
C PHE A 265 1.08 15.18 8.84
N LEU A 266 2.35 15.28 8.41
CA LEU A 266 3.36 16.11 9.09
C LEU A 266 2.97 17.60 9.10
N ASP A 267 2.39 18.11 8.01
CA ASP A 267 1.89 19.49 7.93
C ASP A 267 0.73 19.74 8.91
N ALA A 268 -0.16 18.77 9.09
CA ALA A 268 -1.22 18.84 10.08
C ALA A 268 -0.67 18.73 11.52
N PHE A 269 0.24 17.79 11.74
CA PHE A 269 0.86 17.52 13.04
C PHE A 269 1.70 18.70 13.54
N GLU A 270 2.42 19.40 12.66
CA GLU A 270 3.19 20.59 13.02
C GLU A 270 2.31 21.72 13.58
N ARG A 271 1.05 21.81 13.16
CA ARG A 271 0.12 22.84 13.63
C ARG A 271 -0.64 22.43 14.88
N CYS A 272 -1.08 21.17 14.94
CA CYS A 272 -1.97 20.69 15.99
C CYS A 272 -1.23 19.98 17.13
N GLY A 273 0.02 19.56 16.92
CA GLY A 273 0.74 18.71 17.84
C GLY A 273 -0.01 17.40 18.12
N ARG A 274 0.04 16.93 19.37
CA ARG A 274 -0.58 15.66 19.79
C ARG A 274 -2.11 15.71 19.85
N ASP A 275 -2.68 16.91 19.90
CA ASP A 275 -4.14 17.13 19.88
C ASP A 275 -4.73 17.05 18.46
N ILE A 276 -3.91 16.71 17.45
CA ILE A 276 -4.35 16.47 16.08
C ILE A 276 -5.54 15.48 16.03
N THR A 277 -6.49 15.78 15.16
CA THR A 277 -7.67 14.95 14.90
C THR A 277 -7.69 14.43 13.47
N SER A 278 -8.47 13.38 13.20
CA SER A 278 -8.74 12.90 11.83
C SER A 278 -9.26 14.00 10.92
N ARG A 279 -10.04 14.94 11.48
CA ARG A 279 -10.57 16.09 10.73
C ARG A 279 -9.47 17.06 10.31
N ASP A 280 -8.45 17.26 11.14
CA ASP A 280 -7.31 18.12 10.80
C ASP A 280 -6.47 17.51 9.67
N ILE A 281 -6.27 16.18 9.72
CA ILE A 281 -5.57 15.40 8.70
C ILE A 281 -6.33 15.44 7.38
N GLY A 282 -7.61 15.06 7.39
CA GLY A 282 -8.46 15.07 6.18
C GLY A 282 -8.59 16.47 5.55
N ARG A 283 -8.65 17.52 6.39
CA ARG A 283 -8.61 18.90 5.90
C ARG A 283 -7.29 19.23 5.21
N GLU A 284 -6.18 18.65 5.65
CA GLU A 284 -4.89 18.85 4.99
C GLU A 284 -4.77 18.10 3.68
N TRP A 285 -5.30 16.88 3.61
CA TRP A 285 -5.40 16.11 2.37
C TRP A 285 -6.15 16.89 1.30
N VAL A 286 -7.35 17.41 1.59
CA VAL A 286 -8.17 18.17 0.63
C VAL A 286 -7.46 19.43 0.11
N LYS A 287 -6.53 20.02 0.88
CA LYS A 287 -5.78 21.20 0.42
C LYS A 287 -4.66 20.86 -0.56
N GLN A 288 -4.10 19.66 -0.47
CA GLN A 288 -2.79 19.36 -1.06
C GLN A 288 -2.82 18.22 -2.07
N ILE A 289 -3.64 17.20 -1.85
CA ILE A 289 -3.60 15.95 -2.59
C ILE A 289 -4.62 16.04 -3.72
N PRO A 290 -4.17 16.14 -4.99
CA PRO A 290 -5.07 16.34 -6.12
C PRO A 290 -5.84 15.07 -6.50
N PHE A 291 -5.29 13.91 -6.18
CA PHE A 291 -5.81 12.59 -6.55
C PHE A 291 -5.19 11.52 -5.65
N GLY A 292 -5.92 10.45 -5.41
CA GLY A 292 -5.44 9.22 -4.80
C GLY A 292 -6.00 8.02 -5.56
N TRP A 293 -5.52 6.82 -5.24
CA TRP A 293 -6.01 5.58 -5.83
C TRP A 293 -6.94 4.84 -4.86
N SER A 294 -7.85 4.02 -5.40
CA SER A 294 -8.70 3.11 -4.61
C SER A 294 -9.43 3.78 -3.42
N ALA A 295 -9.09 3.42 -2.17
CA ALA A 295 -9.72 3.92 -0.95
C ALA A 295 -9.49 5.42 -0.75
N GLU A 296 -8.30 5.92 -1.03
CA GLU A 296 -7.94 7.33 -0.92
C GLU A 296 -8.70 8.18 -1.93
N TRP A 297 -8.91 7.64 -3.14
CA TRP A 297 -9.75 8.28 -4.15
C TRP A 297 -11.18 8.51 -3.62
N VAL A 298 -11.80 7.44 -3.10
CA VAL A 298 -13.17 7.50 -2.54
C VAL A 298 -13.22 8.48 -1.38
N ALA A 299 -12.22 8.46 -0.50
CA ALA A 299 -12.16 9.35 0.66
C ALA A 299 -12.02 10.83 0.29
N LEU A 300 -11.18 11.16 -0.69
CA LEU A 300 -11.06 12.53 -1.21
C LEU A 300 -12.38 13.02 -1.82
N HIS A 301 -13.09 12.15 -2.55
CA HIS A 301 -14.41 12.47 -3.12
C HIS A 301 -15.48 12.66 -2.03
N ASN A 302 -15.54 11.76 -1.05
CA ASN A 302 -16.41 11.89 0.11
C ASN A 302 -16.17 13.24 0.83
N MET A 303 -14.91 13.60 1.09
CA MET A 303 -14.58 14.87 1.73
C MET A 303 -14.93 16.09 0.87
N ALA A 304 -14.80 15.99 -0.46
CA ALA A 304 -15.24 17.04 -1.40
C ALA A 304 -16.77 17.24 -1.38
N GLU A 305 -17.54 16.19 -1.05
CA GLU A 305 -18.99 16.25 -0.83
C GLU A 305 -19.39 16.63 0.61
N GLY A 306 -18.41 16.88 1.49
CA GLY A 306 -18.64 17.28 2.88
C GLY A 306 -18.82 16.12 3.86
N ILE A 307 -18.57 14.88 3.44
CA ILE A 307 -18.51 13.70 4.30
C ILE A 307 -17.09 13.62 4.87
N LEU A 308 -16.93 14.00 6.13
CA LEU A 308 -15.62 14.09 6.80
C LEU A 308 -15.24 12.79 7.51
N PRO A 309 -13.98 12.61 7.95
CA PRO A 309 -13.58 11.46 8.76
C PRO A 309 -14.40 11.36 10.08
N PRO A 310 -14.71 10.14 10.55
CA PRO A 310 -14.33 8.83 9.99
C PRO A 310 -15.21 8.33 8.84
N GLU A 311 -16.34 8.96 8.55
CA GLU A 311 -17.25 8.54 7.48
C GLU A 311 -16.61 8.64 6.10
N SER A 312 -15.69 9.57 5.88
CA SER A 312 -14.95 9.68 4.61
C SER A 312 -14.24 8.39 4.20
N GLY A 313 -13.70 7.64 5.16
CA GLY A 313 -13.00 6.39 4.91
C GLY A 313 -13.89 5.15 4.78
N SER A 314 -15.12 5.20 5.29
CA SER A 314 -16.02 4.03 5.38
C SER A 314 -17.24 4.12 4.45
N TRP A 315 -17.74 5.32 4.18
CA TRP A 315 -18.94 5.55 3.39
C TRP A 315 -18.70 5.19 1.92
N HIS A 316 -19.44 4.20 1.42
CA HIS A 316 -19.35 3.70 0.04
C HIS A 316 -17.90 3.45 -0.42
N ASN A 317 -17.05 2.96 0.49
CA ASN A 317 -15.66 2.64 0.20
C ASN A 317 -15.43 1.12 0.23
N PRO A 318 -15.49 0.44 -0.93
CA PRO A 318 -15.19 -0.99 -1.03
C PRO A 318 -13.76 -1.32 -0.59
N TYR A 319 -12.83 -0.41 -0.83
CA TYR A 319 -11.39 -0.61 -0.69
C TYR A 319 -10.87 -0.38 0.74
N SER A 320 -11.75 -0.11 1.71
CA SER A 320 -11.36 0.34 3.05
C SER A 320 -10.47 -0.63 3.85
N ASP A 321 -10.31 -1.89 3.41
CA ASP A 321 -9.44 -2.93 4.00
C ASP A 321 -8.12 -3.12 3.23
N TRP A 322 -7.82 -2.25 2.27
CA TRP A 322 -6.60 -2.30 1.46
C TRP A 322 -5.39 -1.66 2.17
N ILE A 323 -4.22 -1.80 1.55
CA ILE A 323 -2.92 -1.42 2.13
C ILE A 323 -2.71 0.09 2.24
N GLY A 324 -3.51 0.94 1.60
CA GLY A 324 -3.26 2.39 1.53
C GLY A 324 -3.05 3.05 2.90
N ALA A 325 -3.78 2.62 3.93
CA ALA A 325 -3.51 3.02 5.32
C ALA A 325 -2.19 2.42 5.85
N GLN A 326 -1.97 1.13 5.67
CA GLN A 326 -0.76 0.43 6.09
C GLN A 326 0.54 1.02 5.50
N MET A 327 0.54 1.46 4.24
CA MET A 327 1.74 1.97 3.54
C MET A 327 2.19 3.35 4.05
N ARG A 328 1.33 4.11 4.73
CA ARG A 328 1.66 5.45 5.26
C ARG A 328 1.77 5.49 6.79
N GLY A 329 1.51 4.38 7.48
CA GLY A 329 1.52 4.32 8.94
C GLY A 329 2.89 4.56 9.57
N MET A 330 3.97 4.41 8.80
CA MET A 330 5.34 4.61 9.28
C MET A 330 5.55 6.02 9.85
N VAL A 331 4.98 7.06 9.23
CA VAL A 331 5.11 8.44 9.73
C VAL A 331 4.60 8.59 11.17
N CYS A 332 3.50 7.92 11.52
CA CYS A 332 2.92 7.91 12.86
C CYS A 332 3.88 7.30 13.89
N GLY A 333 4.63 6.27 13.50
CA GLY A 333 5.70 5.67 14.31
C GLY A 333 6.95 6.56 14.41
N LEU A 334 7.33 7.24 13.32
CA LEU A 334 8.49 8.15 13.29
C LEU A 334 8.29 9.40 14.16
N VAL A 335 7.06 9.90 14.32
CA VAL A 335 6.74 10.99 15.27
C VAL A 335 6.48 10.50 16.71
N ALA A 336 6.42 9.18 16.92
CA ALA A 336 6.21 8.54 18.22
C ALA A 336 7.29 7.48 18.55
N PRO A 337 8.61 7.81 18.43
CA PRO A 337 9.68 6.84 18.66
C PRO A 337 9.59 6.26 20.08
N ALA A 338 9.70 4.93 20.18
CA ALA A 338 9.56 4.19 21.45
C ALA A 338 8.23 4.41 22.21
N ARG A 339 7.20 4.96 21.55
CA ARG A 339 5.87 5.21 22.13
C ARG A 339 4.78 4.47 21.33
N PRO A 340 4.76 3.12 21.38
CA PRO A 340 3.91 2.32 20.50
C PRO A 340 2.40 2.56 20.68
N MET A 341 1.92 2.83 21.89
CA MET A 341 0.50 3.15 22.11
C MET A 341 0.12 4.50 21.46
N GLU A 342 1.02 5.46 21.45
CA GLU A 342 0.80 6.74 20.78
C GLU A 342 0.90 6.59 19.26
N ALA A 343 1.85 5.79 18.76
CA ALA A 343 1.92 5.46 17.34
C ALA A 343 0.62 4.80 16.86
N ALA A 344 0.08 3.85 17.62
CA ALA A 344 -1.21 3.22 17.34
C ALA A 344 -2.37 4.22 17.36
N ARG A 345 -2.37 5.19 18.29
CA ARG A 345 -3.41 6.24 18.35
C ARG A 345 -3.34 7.15 17.13
N LEU A 346 -2.15 7.62 16.76
CA LEU A 346 -1.93 8.49 15.61
C LEU A 346 -2.31 7.78 14.31
N ALA A 347 -1.91 6.53 14.15
CA ALA A 347 -2.29 5.68 13.02
C ALA A 347 -3.80 5.41 12.96
N HIS A 348 -4.47 5.29 14.10
CA HIS A 348 -5.93 5.13 14.11
C HIS A 348 -6.63 6.38 13.57
N ILE A 349 -6.23 7.57 14.04
CA ILE A 349 -6.87 8.82 13.60
C ILE A 349 -6.49 9.21 12.16
N ASP A 350 -5.30 8.84 11.67
CA ASP A 350 -4.92 9.00 10.26
C ASP A 350 -5.64 7.98 9.37
N GLY A 351 -5.63 6.71 9.76
CA GLY A 351 -6.24 5.61 9.00
C GLY A 351 -7.72 5.82 8.70
N VAL A 352 -8.50 6.30 9.68
CA VAL A 352 -9.95 6.54 9.48
C VAL A 352 -10.26 7.68 8.50
N VAL A 353 -9.26 8.43 8.03
CA VAL A 353 -9.45 9.43 6.96
C VAL A 353 -9.84 8.76 5.66
N SER A 354 -9.24 7.62 5.30
CA SER A 354 -9.52 6.91 4.04
C SER A 354 -9.90 5.45 4.18
N HIS A 355 -9.71 4.84 5.34
CA HIS A 355 -9.95 3.41 5.57
C HIS A 355 -10.90 3.17 6.75
N ALA A 356 -11.24 1.91 6.97
CA ALA A 356 -12.06 1.46 8.10
C ALA A 356 -11.57 0.10 8.59
N GLU A 357 -11.90 -0.25 9.83
CA GLU A 357 -11.76 -1.61 10.37
C GLU A 357 -10.36 -2.22 10.11
N ASN A 358 -10.24 -3.26 9.30
CA ASN A 358 -8.98 -3.99 9.12
C ASN A 358 -7.93 -3.18 8.35
N GLY A 359 -8.32 -2.26 7.47
CA GLY A 359 -7.40 -1.33 6.85
C GLY A 359 -6.73 -0.41 7.88
N VAL A 360 -7.51 0.10 8.84
CA VAL A 360 -6.99 0.94 9.94
C VAL A 360 -6.07 0.14 10.87
N TYR A 361 -6.42 -1.12 11.16
CA TYR A 361 -5.55 -2.00 11.95
C TYR A 361 -4.21 -2.28 11.25
N GLY A 362 -4.19 -2.29 9.91
CA GLY A 362 -2.96 -2.36 9.13
C GLY A 362 -2.03 -1.17 9.37
N GLU A 363 -2.56 0.04 9.34
CA GLU A 363 -1.78 1.24 9.66
C GLU A 363 -1.26 1.23 11.10
N MET A 364 -2.11 0.85 12.04
CA MET A 364 -1.70 0.73 13.45
C MET A 364 -0.54 -0.24 13.62
N TYR A 365 -0.56 -1.38 12.94
CA TYR A 365 0.52 -2.36 13.02
C TYR A 365 1.82 -1.81 12.41
N ALA A 366 1.75 -1.17 11.24
CA ALA A 366 2.91 -0.53 10.60
C ALA A 366 3.53 0.58 11.48
N ALA A 367 2.70 1.44 12.08
CA ALA A 367 3.14 2.50 12.97
C ALA A 367 3.79 1.95 14.25
N VAL A 368 3.22 0.89 14.83
CA VAL A 368 3.75 0.24 16.04
C VAL A 368 5.07 -0.47 15.75
N LEU A 369 5.19 -1.19 14.64
CA LEU A 369 6.46 -1.78 14.20
C LEU A 369 7.55 -0.71 14.11
N THR A 370 7.21 0.43 13.51
CA THR A 370 8.13 1.56 13.33
C THR A 370 8.54 2.16 14.68
N ALA A 371 7.57 2.40 15.58
CA ALA A 371 7.85 2.96 16.90
C ALA A 371 8.70 2.03 17.78
N LEU A 372 8.42 0.71 17.75
CA LEU A 372 9.15 -0.29 18.52
C LEU A 372 10.55 -0.60 17.97
N ALA A 373 10.79 -0.39 16.67
CA ALA A 373 12.12 -0.54 16.07
C ALA A 373 13.18 0.37 16.73
N PHE A 374 12.75 1.45 17.41
CA PHE A 374 13.64 2.30 18.21
C PHE A 374 14.19 1.61 19.46
N THR A 375 13.58 0.52 19.94
CA THR A 375 13.97 -0.15 21.19
C THR A 375 14.20 -1.64 21.04
N GLU A 376 13.61 -2.27 20.02
CA GLU A 376 13.77 -3.69 19.72
C GLU A 376 14.80 -3.89 18.60
N GLY A 377 15.72 -4.83 18.80
CA GLY A 377 16.81 -5.13 17.86
C GLY A 377 16.62 -6.45 17.12
N GLU A 378 15.67 -7.30 17.52
CA GLU A 378 15.39 -8.58 16.88
C GLU A 378 14.05 -8.53 16.11
N PRO A 379 14.06 -8.66 14.77
CA PRO A 379 12.85 -8.53 13.96
C PRO A 379 11.70 -9.48 14.33
N ARG A 380 11.97 -10.73 14.77
CA ARG A 380 10.90 -11.68 15.10
C ARG A 380 10.23 -11.36 16.45
N ALA A 381 10.97 -10.79 17.39
CA ALA A 381 10.45 -10.26 18.64
C ALA A 381 9.60 -9.01 18.36
N LEU A 382 10.10 -8.11 17.50
CA LEU A 382 9.38 -6.92 17.05
C LEU A 382 8.00 -7.26 16.48
N LEU A 383 7.94 -8.21 15.54
CA LEU A 383 6.69 -8.65 14.89
C LEU A 383 5.64 -9.13 15.93
N ARG A 384 6.09 -9.91 16.92
CA ARG A 384 5.19 -10.44 17.96
C ARG A 384 4.75 -9.37 18.95
N GLU A 385 5.65 -8.48 19.34
CA GLU A 385 5.32 -7.40 20.29
C GLU A 385 4.35 -6.40 19.66
N ALA A 386 4.58 -6.01 18.40
CA ALA A 386 3.70 -5.09 17.69
C ALA A 386 2.26 -5.61 17.57
N ALA A 387 2.08 -6.94 17.40
CA ALA A 387 0.77 -7.55 17.28
C ALA A 387 -0.10 -7.38 18.54
N ARG A 388 0.51 -7.10 19.70
CA ARG A 388 -0.20 -6.83 20.97
C ARG A 388 -0.93 -5.49 20.97
N PHE A 389 -0.70 -4.61 19.99
CA PHE A 389 -1.36 -3.32 19.84
C PHE A 389 -2.55 -3.38 18.88
N ILE A 390 -2.94 -4.56 18.42
CA ILE A 390 -4.09 -4.78 17.54
C ILE A 390 -5.25 -5.39 18.36
N PRO A 391 -6.52 -5.02 18.08
CA PRO A 391 -7.68 -5.60 18.77
C PRO A 391 -7.70 -7.14 18.67
N LYS A 392 -7.59 -7.84 19.80
CA LYS A 392 -7.34 -9.29 19.84
C LYS A 392 -8.43 -10.18 19.20
N ARG A 393 -9.64 -9.64 19.02
CA ARG A 393 -10.79 -10.34 18.43
C ARG A 393 -11.10 -9.90 17.00
N SER A 394 -10.26 -9.04 16.41
CA SER A 394 -10.36 -8.63 15.01
C SER A 394 -9.86 -9.73 14.07
N GLU A 395 -10.29 -9.65 12.81
CA GLU A 395 -9.78 -10.53 11.78
C GLU A 395 -8.29 -10.24 11.52
N TYR A 396 -7.89 -8.96 11.46
CA TYR A 396 -6.48 -8.57 11.29
C TYR A 396 -5.56 -9.23 12.34
N ALA A 397 -5.96 -9.31 13.61
CA ALA A 397 -5.18 -10.01 14.65
C ALA A 397 -5.02 -11.52 14.36
N ALA A 398 -6.07 -12.19 13.90
CA ALA A 398 -6.01 -13.60 13.50
C ALA A 398 -5.12 -13.81 12.25
N ILE A 399 -5.13 -12.85 11.32
CA ILE A 399 -4.24 -12.83 10.16
C ILE A 399 -2.77 -12.69 10.60
N LEU A 400 -2.46 -11.78 11.51
CA LEU A 400 -1.11 -11.63 12.05
C LEU A 400 -0.61 -12.93 12.70
N GLU A 401 -1.44 -13.55 13.53
CA GLU A 401 -1.13 -14.84 14.17
C GLU A 401 -0.84 -15.91 13.10
N LYS A 402 -1.73 -16.05 12.10
CA LYS A 402 -1.56 -16.98 10.99
C LYS A 402 -0.25 -16.78 10.24
N CYS A 403 0.11 -15.54 9.91
CA CYS A 403 1.32 -15.20 9.18
C CYS A 403 2.59 -15.51 10.00
N ILE A 404 2.62 -15.06 11.26
CA ILE A 404 3.75 -15.29 12.18
C ILE A 404 3.95 -16.79 12.43
N ASP A 405 2.88 -17.54 12.68
CA ASP A 405 2.95 -18.99 12.89
C ASP A 405 3.43 -19.74 11.65
N THR A 406 2.99 -19.30 10.47
CA THR A 406 3.42 -19.90 9.20
C THR A 406 4.91 -19.66 8.99
N ALA A 407 5.39 -18.43 9.17
CA ALA A 407 6.82 -18.10 9.09
C ALA A 407 7.65 -18.88 10.14
N ALA A 408 7.13 -19.06 11.36
CA ALA A 408 7.82 -19.79 12.41
C ALA A 408 8.00 -21.29 12.16
N ARG A 409 7.08 -21.91 11.40
CA ARG A 409 7.10 -23.34 11.10
C ARG A 409 7.75 -23.66 9.75
N ALA A 410 7.80 -22.70 8.84
CA ALA A 410 8.39 -22.86 7.52
C ALA A 410 9.92 -22.98 7.59
N ARG A 411 10.49 -23.72 6.63
CA ARG A 411 11.94 -23.96 6.55
C ARG A 411 12.71 -22.87 5.79
N SER A 412 12.00 -22.06 5.01
CA SER A 412 12.55 -20.95 4.23
C SER A 412 11.46 -19.92 3.94
N ALA A 413 11.87 -18.74 3.47
CA ALA A 413 10.95 -17.68 3.05
C ALA A 413 10.04 -18.13 1.91
N GLU A 414 10.60 -18.81 0.90
CA GLU A 414 9.86 -19.32 -0.26
C GLU A 414 8.79 -20.34 0.18
N ALA A 415 9.13 -21.25 1.09
CA ALA A 415 8.18 -22.24 1.61
C ALA A 415 7.07 -21.60 2.48
N ALA A 416 7.38 -20.52 3.21
CA ALA A 416 6.37 -19.75 3.93
C ALA A 416 5.43 -19.04 2.95
N TRP A 417 6.01 -18.42 1.91
CA TRP A 417 5.25 -17.65 0.93
C TRP A 417 4.33 -18.54 0.09
N ASP A 418 4.76 -19.72 -0.35
CA ASP A 418 3.89 -20.68 -1.06
C ASP A 418 2.61 -21.01 -0.28
N ILE A 419 2.71 -21.11 1.05
CA ILE A 419 1.56 -21.36 1.93
C ILE A 419 0.67 -20.12 2.03
N LEU A 420 1.27 -18.94 2.17
CA LEU A 420 0.56 -17.67 2.38
C LEU A 420 -0.11 -17.16 1.09
N ASP A 421 0.56 -17.20 -0.05
CA ASP A 421 -0.01 -16.85 -1.36
C ASP A 421 -1.23 -17.70 -1.70
N LYS A 422 -1.19 -19.00 -1.36
CA LYS A 422 -2.35 -19.88 -1.49
C LYS A 422 -3.45 -19.54 -0.49
N TYR A 423 -3.09 -19.23 0.75
CA TYR A 423 -4.06 -18.86 1.79
C TYR A 423 -4.81 -17.55 1.44
N PHE A 424 -4.12 -16.59 0.83
CA PHE A 424 -4.69 -15.31 0.44
C PHE A 424 -5.23 -15.25 -1.00
N GLU A 425 -5.44 -16.39 -1.66
CA GLU A 425 -5.71 -16.39 -3.10
C GLU A 425 -6.97 -15.65 -3.57
N ARG A 426 -7.90 -15.38 -2.66
CA ARG A 426 -9.15 -14.66 -2.91
C ARG A 426 -9.04 -13.16 -2.63
N TYR A 427 -7.99 -12.72 -1.97
CA TYR A 427 -7.75 -11.32 -1.66
C TYR A 427 -7.03 -10.66 -2.83
N ASN A 428 -7.36 -9.39 -3.05
CA ASN A 428 -6.69 -8.57 -4.05
C ASN A 428 -5.20 -8.38 -3.68
N TRP A 429 -4.34 -8.17 -4.67
CA TRP A 429 -2.92 -7.93 -4.46
C TRP A 429 -2.61 -6.66 -3.67
N ILE A 430 -3.52 -5.67 -3.62
CA ILE A 430 -3.43 -4.42 -2.83
C ILE A 430 -4.03 -4.60 -1.42
N HIS A 431 -4.69 -5.73 -1.13
CA HIS A 431 -5.34 -5.93 0.17
C HIS A 431 -4.32 -5.91 1.33
N ALA A 432 -4.67 -5.38 2.51
CA ALA A 432 -3.72 -5.24 3.61
C ALA A 432 -3.12 -6.58 4.08
N TYR A 433 -3.94 -7.63 4.15
CA TYR A 433 -3.55 -8.97 4.62
C TYR A 433 -2.39 -9.64 3.86
N PRO A 434 -2.46 -9.89 2.54
CA PRO A 434 -1.35 -10.53 1.84
C PRO A 434 -0.08 -9.68 1.85
N ASN A 435 -0.22 -8.35 1.88
CA ASN A 435 0.91 -7.44 1.94
C ASN A 435 1.62 -7.46 3.30
N ILE A 436 0.88 -7.42 4.42
CA ILE A 436 1.54 -7.59 5.72
C ILE A 436 2.15 -9.00 5.88
N ALA A 437 1.56 -10.02 5.25
CA ALA A 437 2.15 -11.36 5.22
C ALA A 437 3.51 -11.37 4.50
N ALA A 438 3.67 -10.60 3.42
CA ALA A 438 4.94 -10.43 2.73
C ALA A 438 5.96 -9.71 3.62
N GLY A 439 5.56 -8.61 4.26
CA GLY A 439 6.39 -7.87 5.23
C GLY A 439 6.85 -8.72 6.41
N ILE A 440 5.95 -9.51 7.01
CA ILE A 440 6.27 -10.48 8.08
C ILE A 440 7.28 -11.52 7.57
N THR A 441 7.07 -12.08 6.40
CA THR A 441 7.98 -13.09 5.81
C THR A 441 9.38 -12.51 5.60
N ALA A 442 9.46 -11.28 5.06
CA ALA A 442 10.72 -10.59 4.83
C ALA A 442 11.46 -10.28 6.15
N LEU A 443 10.79 -9.71 7.15
CA LEU A 443 11.41 -9.43 8.46
C LEU A 443 11.81 -10.72 9.20
N TRP A 444 11.02 -11.78 9.07
CA TRP A 444 11.28 -13.05 9.74
C TRP A 444 12.51 -13.79 9.19
N PHE A 445 12.65 -13.84 7.86
CA PHE A 445 13.72 -14.60 7.20
C PHE A 445 14.90 -13.74 6.76
N GLY A 446 14.74 -12.43 6.65
CA GLY A 446 15.79 -11.48 6.30
C GLY A 446 16.86 -11.31 7.38
N ASN A 447 16.61 -11.73 8.63
CA ASN A 447 17.59 -11.72 9.73
C ASN A 447 18.23 -10.34 10.01
N GLY A 448 17.47 -9.27 9.78
CA GLY A 448 17.97 -7.90 9.92
C GLY A 448 18.76 -7.38 8.71
N ASP A 449 18.93 -8.18 7.65
CA ASP A 449 19.55 -7.75 6.40
C ASP A 449 18.50 -7.17 5.44
N MET A 450 18.63 -5.88 5.15
CA MET A 450 17.72 -5.15 4.25
C MET A 450 17.75 -5.67 2.81
N THR A 451 18.91 -6.07 2.30
CA THR A 451 19.02 -6.61 0.93
C THR A 451 18.27 -7.93 0.80
N GLU A 452 18.51 -8.83 1.75
CA GLU A 452 17.85 -10.13 1.73
C GLU A 452 16.35 -9.99 1.96
N SER A 453 15.94 -9.05 2.83
CA SER A 453 14.53 -8.73 3.05
C SER A 453 13.86 -8.22 1.77
N PHE A 454 14.48 -7.28 1.04
CA PHE A 454 13.98 -6.78 -0.24
C PHE A 454 13.93 -7.89 -1.30
N ARG A 455 14.91 -8.78 -1.35
CA ARG A 455 14.88 -9.95 -2.24
C ARG A 455 13.70 -10.87 -1.92
N ILE A 456 13.41 -11.11 -0.64
CA ILE A 456 12.26 -11.91 -0.21
C ILE A 456 10.96 -11.24 -0.66
N LEU A 457 10.85 -9.92 -0.53
CA LEU A 457 9.68 -9.16 -0.99
C LEU A 457 9.51 -9.21 -2.53
N ALA A 458 10.59 -9.07 -3.29
CA ALA A 458 10.53 -9.23 -4.74
C ALA A 458 10.17 -10.67 -5.16
N HIS A 459 10.52 -11.67 -4.34
CA HIS A 459 10.01 -13.01 -4.53
C HIS A 459 8.52 -13.11 -4.14
N ALA A 460 8.05 -12.40 -3.13
CA ALA A 460 6.64 -12.39 -2.78
C ALA A 460 5.77 -11.79 -3.91
N GLY A 461 6.24 -10.67 -4.50
CA GLY A 461 5.49 -9.87 -5.45
C GLY A 461 4.43 -9.02 -4.74
N LEU A 462 3.30 -8.79 -5.41
CA LEU A 462 2.21 -7.93 -4.92
C LEU A 462 2.63 -6.47 -4.86
N ASP A 463 2.34 -5.76 -3.77
CA ASP A 463 2.59 -4.33 -3.57
C ASP A 463 4.00 -4.10 -3.00
N VAL A 464 5.02 -4.35 -3.84
CA VAL A 464 6.39 -4.52 -3.37
C VAL A 464 6.99 -3.23 -2.83
N ASP A 465 6.67 -2.09 -3.41
CA ASP A 465 7.12 -0.77 -2.95
C ASP A 465 6.57 -0.44 -1.59
N CYS A 466 5.27 -0.57 -1.36
CA CYS A 466 4.67 -0.37 -0.05
C CYS A 466 5.29 -1.31 1.02
N ASN A 467 5.39 -2.60 0.67
CA ASN A 467 5.94 -3.61 1.58
C ASN A 467 7.42 -3.36 1.89
N ALA A 468 8.21 -3.00 0.88
CA ALA A 468 9.62 -2.68 1.04
C ALA A 468 9.82 -1.35 1.74
N GLY A 469 8.90 -0.40 1.59
CA GLY A 469 8.85 0.85 2.34
C GLY A 469 8.73 0.61 3.85
N LEU A 470 7.76 -0.21 4.27
CA LEU A 470 7.59 -0.58 5.69
C LEU A 470 8.83 -1.34 6.22
N VAL A 471 9.26 -2.39 5.53
CA VAL A 471 10.41 -3.21 5.96
C VAL A 471 11.70 -2.39 5.97
N GLY A 472 11.89 -1.54 4.97
CA GLY A 472 13.01 -0.62 4.84
C GLY A 472 13.05 0.38 5.98
N THR A 473 11.91 0.94 6.37
CA THR A 473 11.78 1.84 7.53
C THR A 473 12.25 1.16 8.81
N VAL A 474 11.69 -0.02 9.11
CA VAL A 474 12.00 -0.79 10.32
C VAL A 474 13.50 -1.14 10.38
N LEU A 475 14.05 -1.71 9.30
CA LEU A 475 15.44 -2.12 9.25
C LEU A 475 16.41 -0.93 9.21
N GLY A 476 16.00 0.18 8.60
CA GLY A 476 16.71 1.45 8.63
C GLY A 476 16.87 1.97 10.06
N ILE A 477 15.78 1.99 10.84
CA ILE A 477 15.80 2.41 12.25
C ILE A 477 16.65 1.46 13.13
N MET A 478 16.60 0.16 12.86
CA MET A 478 17.32 -0.86 13.63
C MET A 478 18.83 -0.87 13.34
N GLY A 479 19.24 -0.81 12.07
CA GLY A 479 20.61 -1.13 11.66
C GLY A 479 21.17 -0.27 10.53
N GLY A 480 20.46 0.77 10.10
CA GLY A 480 20.88 1.69 9.05
C GLY A 480 20.70 1.15 7.63
N VAL A 481 20.75 2.05 6.66
CA VAL A 481 20.54 1.75 5.23
C VAL A 481 21.88 1.46 4.54
N PRO A 482 22.04 0.33 3.85
CA PRO A 482 23.23 0.03 3.03
C PRO A 482 23.51 1.11 1.97
N GLU A 483 24.78 1.40 1.71
CA GLU A 483 25.18 2.40 0.71
C GLU A 483 24.60 2.14 -0.68
N LYS A 484 24.50 0.87 -1.10
CA LYS A 484 23.92 0.52 -2.41
C LYS A 484 22.44 0.91 -2.57
N TRP A 485 21.73 1.06 -1.45
CA TRP A 485 20.33 1.48 -1.42
C TRP A 485 20.23 2.99 -1.19
N ALA A 486 21.09 3.53 -0.32
CA ALA A 486 21.09 4.94 0.07
C ALA A 486 21.69 5.90 -0.97
N GLN A 487 22.88 5.59 -1.51
CA GLN A 487 23.63 6.50 -2.38
C GLN A 487 22.88 6.88 -3.67
N PRO A 488 22.18 5.94 -4.36
CA PRO A 488 21.46 6.27 -5.59
C PRO A 488 20.30 7.26 -5.44
N LEU A 489 19.78 7.46 -4.22
CA LEU A 489 18.67 8.41 -3.98
C LEU A 489 19.12 9.88 -3.91
N HIS A 490 20.44 10.13 -3.78
CA HIS A 490 21.01 11.48 -3.77
C HIS A 490 20.34 12.47 -2.80
N ASP A 491 19.95 12.02 -1.61
CA ASP A 491 19.25 12.82 -0.58
C ASP A 491 17.99 13.53 -1.12
N THR A 492 17.35 12.95 -2.14
CA THR A 492 16.23 13.55 -2.86
C THR A 492 14.96 12.73 -2.66
N LEU A 493 13.89 13.41 -2.28
CA LEU A 493 12.50 12.96 -2.38
C LEU A 493 11.79 13.80 -3.44
N GLU A 494 11.14 13.16 -4.40
CA GLU A 494 10.35 13.79 -5.46
C GLU A 494 8.87 13.43 -5.27
N THR A 495 7.98 14.40 -5.45
CA THR A 495 6.54 14.18 -5.30
C THR A 495 5.75 14.92 -6.37
N TYR A 496 4.49 14.54 -6.54
CA TYR A 496 3.54 15.27 -7.39
C TYR A 496 2.72 16.31 -6.62
N LEU A 497 3.08 16.63 -5.37
CA LEU A 497 2.40 17.67 -4.59
C LEU A 497 2.93 19.05 -4.97
N ALA A 498 2.01 19.97 -5.29
CA ALA A 498 2.35 21.35 -5.62
C ALA A 498 3.08 22.04 -4.44
N GLY A 499 4.26 22.61 -4.70
CA GLY A 499 5.11 23.24 -3.70
C GLY A 499 5.93 22.26 -2.84
N LYS A 500 5.88 20.96 -3.11
CA LYS A 500 6.71 19.90 -2.50
C LYS A 500 7.29 18.96 -3.55
N GLU A 501 7.48 19.43 -4.77
CA GLU A 501 7.90 18.62 -5.92
C GLU A 501 9.26 17.96 -5.69
N ARG A 502 10.14 18.63 -4.94
CA ARG A 502 11.46 18.12 -4.57
C ARG A 502 11.84 18.54 -3.16
N LEU A 503 12.15 17.58 -2.30
CA LEU A 503 12.53 17.76 -0.89
C LEU A 503 13.84 17.02 -0.58
N GLY A 504 14.57 17.49 0.45
CA GLY A 504 15.73 16.79 0.98
C GLY A 504 15.33 15.73 2.01
N ILE A 505 15.83 14.50 1.89
CA ILE A 505 15.50 13.40 2.83
C ILE A 505 16.01 13.75 4.24
N ARG A 506 17.20 14.36 4.35
CA ARG A 506 17.74 14.87 5.62
C ARG A 506 16.89 15.97 6.23
N GLU A 507 16.38 16.89 5.42
CA GLU A 507 15.53 17.99 5.90
C GLU A 507 14.20 17.46 6.43
N LEU A 508 13.58 16.54 5.68
CA LEU A 508 12.36 15.85 6.09
C LEU A 508 12.56 15.08 7.42
N ALA A 509 13.67 14.37 7.55
CA ALA A 509 14.01 13.66 8.77
C ALA A 509 14.24 14.60 9.96
N ALA A 510 14.96 15.70 9.77
CA ALA A 510 15.18 16.71 10.81
C ALA A 510 13.85 17.37 11.23
N ARG A 511 12.94 17.63 10.27
CA ARG A 511 11.58 18.10 10.57
C ARG A 511 10.82 17.08 11.41
N THR A 512 10.81 15.83 10.99
CA THR A 512 10.14 14.73 11.69
C THR A 512 10.68 14.58 13.12
N ALA A 513 12.01 14.68 13.32
CA ALA A 513 12.63 14.62 14.64
C ALA A 513 12.22 15.78 15.56
N ARG A 514 12.09 17.01 15.02
CA ARG A 514 11.56 18.15 15.79
C ARG A 514 10.11 17.90 16.21
N LEU A 515 9.28 17.38 15.30
CA LEU A 515 7.89 17.06 15.59
C LEU A 515 7.75 15.92 16.60
N ALA A 516 8.63 14.92 16.55
CA ALA A 516 8.65 13.84 17.53
C ALA A 516 8.92 14.32 18.97
N ALA A 517 9.59 15.48 19.12
CA ALA A 517 9.91 16.08 20.41
C ALA A 517 8.78 16.95 21.02
N LEU A 518 7.69 17.20 20.29
CA LEU A 518 6.46 17.80 20.83
C LEU A 518 5.78 16.84 21.82
#